data_AF-A0AAV3SLD0-F1
#
_entry.id   AF-A0AAV3SLD0-F1
#
_cell.length_a   1.000
_cell.length_b   1.000
_cell.length_c   1.000
_cell.angle_alpha   90.00
_cell.angle_beta   90.00
_cell.angle_gamma   90.00
#
_symmetry.space_group_name_H-M   'P 1'
#
loop_
_entity.id
_entity.type
_entity.pdbx_description
1 polymer ?
#
loop_
_entity_poly.entity_id
_entity_poly.type
_entity_poly.pdbx_seq_one_letter_code
_entity_poly.pdbx_strand_id
1 'polypeptide(L)'
;MTIVAAGSGESYYRMYAGSGPGIELGSEADTEASVAYEDRVILDDPYYAEGFVGDGGVDSYRYWPTVEGSPSLDFVNDGDVTLKVYLDGELYKTVQPGEGTGDERIDPDAPPEGEHLIRVEAVGGGQSEYTLAAGAAGTERFYYETKANPGTTADNPDYTGYVSGAYGFVGDGGIDSYSTNGDLSSVSNDGSATLKIYQDGELWATVEPGETIEQSNE
;
A
#
# COMPACT_ATOMS: atom_id res chain seq x y z
N MET A 1 -5.70 -2.43 -20.01
CA MET A 1 -4.31 -2.74 -19.63
C MET A 1 -4.23 -4.17 -19.13
N THR A 2 -3.11 -4.84 -19.35
CA THR A 2 -2.86 -6.21 -18.89
C THR A 2 -1.44 -6.32 -18.33
N ILE A 3 -1.27 -7.01 -17.21
CA ILE A 3 0.03 -7.28 -16.59
C ILE A 3 0.22 -8.79 -16.58
N VAL A 4 1.38 -9.25 -17.04
CA VAL A 4 1.67 -10.67 -17.22
C VAL A 4 3.00 -11.01 -16.56
N ALA A 5 3.00 -12.03 -15.71
CA ALA A 5 4.22 -12.63 -15.18
C ALA A 5 4.97 -13.35 -16.30
N ALA A 6 6.20 -12.92 -16.57
CA ALA A 6 7.02 -13.51 -17.63
C ALA A 6 7.85 -14.69 -17.09
N GLY A 7 7.28 -15.89 -17.16
CA GLY A 7 7.94 -17.13 -16.75
C GLY A 7 7.26 -17.76 -15.54
N SER A 8 8.00 -18.64 -14.85
CA SER A 8 7.51 -19.32 -13.66
C SER A 8 7.81 -18.55 -12.39
N GLY A 9 6.78 -18.22 -11.61
CA GLY A 9 6.88 -17.57 -10.30
C GLY A 9 5.81 -16.49 -10.11
N GLU A 10 5.90 -15.78 -8.99
CA GLU A 10 4.85 -14.90 -8.50
C GLU A 10 5.41 -13.49 -8.30
N SER A 11 4.56 -12.47 -8.47
CA SER A 11 4.97 -11.09 -8.24
C SER A 11 3.83 -10.25 -7.70
N TYR A 12 4.11 -9.64 -6.55
CA TYR A 12 3.38 -8.49 -6.05
C TYR A 12 3.89 -7.23 -6.74
N TYR A 13 2.97 -6.35 -7.12
CA TYR A 13 3.30 -5.11 -7.78
C TYR A 13 2.36 -3.99 -7.40
N ARG A 14 2.86 -2.80 -7.67
CA ARG A 14 2.21 -1.52 -7.42
C ARG A 14 2.22 -0.71 -8.70
N MET A 15 1.08 -0.16 -9.05
CA MET A 15 0.89 0.67 -10.24
C MET A 15 0.44 2.05 -9.82
N TYR A 16 1.13 3.07 -10.33
CA TYR A 16 0.81 4.47 -10.13
C TYR A 16 0.51 5.11 -11.48
N ALA A 17 -0.75 5.46 -11.69
CA ALA A 17 -1.10 6.39 -12.73
C ALA A 17 -0.85 7.82 -12.18
N GLY A 18 -0.36 8.76 -13.00
CA GLY A 18 -0.26 10.17 -12.54
C GLY A 18 -1.64 10.74 -12.18
N SER A 19 -1.77 12.00 -11.77
CA SER A 19 -3.10 12.56 -11.47
C SER A 19 -4.04 12.67 -12.68
N GLY A 20 -5.31 12.28 -12.50
CA GLY A 20 -6.42 12.36 -13.47
C GLY A 20 -6.95 11.07 -14.17
N PRO A 21 -6.15 10.02 -14.43
CA PRO A 21 -6.60 8.79 -15.10
C PRO A 21 -7.43 7.90 -14.18
N GLY A 22 -8.30 7.03 -14.72
CA GLY A 22 -9.00 6.03 -13.90
C GLY A 22 -8.31 4.67 -13.97
N ILE A 23 -8.30 3.92 -12.86
CA ILE A 23 -7.99 2.49 -12.84
C ILE A 23 -9.17 1.73 -12.23
N GLU A 24 -9.65 0.70 -12.91
CA GLU A 24 -10.61 -0.27 -12.37
C GLU A 24 -10.09 -1.70 -12.59
N LEU A 25 -10.39 -2.61 -11.66
CA LEU A 25 -10.12 -4.03 -11.85
C LEU A 25 -10.86 -4.57 -13.09
N GLY A 26 -10.15 -5.35 -13.89
CA GLY A 26 -10.66 -6.08 -15.03
C GLY A 26 -11.11 -7.50 -14.65
N SER A 27 -11.54 -8.29 -15.63
CA SER A 27 -12.11 -9.63 -15.39
C SER A 27 -11.08 -10.71 -15.02
N GLU A 28 -9.82 -10.47 -15.37
CA GLU A 28 -8.72 -11.38 -15.03
C GLU A 28 -8.00 -10.95 -13.73
N ALA A 29 -8.30 -9.76 -13.21
CA ALA A 29 -7.82 -9.39 -11.88
C ALA A 29 -8.64 -10.12 -10.81
N ASP A 30 -7.97 -10.61 -9.77
CA ASP A 30 -8.56 -11.29 -8.61
C ASP A 30 -9.38 -12.56 -8.96
N THR A 31 -8.69 -13.62 -9.39
CA THR A 31 -9.31 -14.93 -9.65
C THR A 31 -9.34 -15.82 -8.40
N GLU A 32 -10.14 -16.89 -8.36
CA GLU A 32 -10.12 -17.85 -7.23
C GLU A 32 -8.73 -18.50 -6.96
N ALA A 33 -7.73 -18.27 -7.82
CA ALA A 33 -6.34 -18.70 -7.60
C ALA A 33 -5.50 -17.69 -6.80
N SER A 34 -5.92 -16.42 -6.67
CA SER A 34 -5.20 -15.33 -5.97
C SER A 34 -5.69 -15.09 -4.54
N VAL A 35 -6.40 -16.04 -3.93
CA VAL A 35 -7.09 -15.87 -2.62
C VAL A 35 -6.18 -15.40 -1.46
N ALA A 36 -4.86 -15.57 -1.57
CA ALA A 36 -3.91 -15.09 -0.57
C ALA A 36 -3.56 -13.59 -0.74
N TYR A 37 -3.64 -13.06 -1.98
CA TYR A 37 -3.25 -11.70 -2.36
C TYR A 37 -4.26 -11.15 -3.38
N GLU A 38 -5.35 -10.55 -2.88
CA GLU A 38 -6.39 -9.95 -3.72
C GLU A 38 -5.84 -8.72 -4.47
N ASP A 39 -6.07 -8.65 -5.78
CA ASP A 39 -5.85 -7.42 -6.54
C ASP A 39 -6.81 -6.34 -6.07
N ARG A 40 -6.32 -5.11 -5.91
CA ARG A 40 -7.16 -4.02 -5.43
C ARG A 40 -6.73 -2.67 -5.98
N VAL A 41 -7.74 -1.89 -6.36
CA VAL A 41 -7.56 -0.45 -6.54
C VAL A 41 -7.65 0.18 -5.16
N ILE A 42 -6.64 0.95 -4.78
CA ILE A 42 -6.63 1.61 -3.49
C ILE A 42 -7.46 2.88 -3.64
N LEU A 43 -8.62 2.92 -3.00
CA LEU A 43 -9.59 4.01 -3.17
C LEU A 43 -9.06 5.37 -2.66
N ASP A 44 -8.00 5.31 -1.86
CA ASP A 44 -7.36 6.41 -1.15
C ASP A 44 -6.41 7.20 -2.06
N ASP A 45 -5.93 6.55 -3.12
CA ASP A 45 -5.27 7.15 -4.26
C ASP A 45 -5.87 6.47 -5.51
N PRO A 46 -6.91 7.05 -6.16
CA PRO A 46 -7.62 6.39 -7.26
C PRO A 46 -6.73 6.15 -8.50
N TYR A 47 -5.50 6.62 -8.45
CA TYR A 47 -4.45 6.41 -9.43
C TYR A 47 -3.48 5.29 -9.01
N TYR A 48 -3.69 4.67 -7.86
CA TYR A 48 -2.90 3.59 -7.29
C TYR A 48 -3.67 2.26 -7.33
N ALA A 49 -3.00 1.22 -7.79
CA ALA A 49 -3.48 -0.15 -7.65
C ALA A 49 -2.36 -1.08 -7.20
N GLU A 50 -2.74 -2.02 -6.35
CA GLU A 50 -1.93 -3.15 -5.94
C GLU A 50 -2.45 -4.39 -6.65
N GLY A 51 -1.54 -5.28 -7.02
CA GLY A 51 -1.91 -6.56 -7.58
C GLY A 51 -0.89 -7.65 -7.35
N PHE A 52 -1.31 -8.87 -7.62
CA PHE A 52 -0.54 -10.08 -7.50
C PHE A 52 -0.77 -10.95 -8.73
N VAL A 53 0.30 -11.15 -9.52
CA VAL A 53 0.28 -12.13 -10.60
C VAL A 53 1.01 -13.41 -10.16
N GLY A 54 0.31 -14.54 -10.18
CA GLY A 54 0.90 -15.87 -9.97
C GLY A 54 1.63 -16.45 -11.20
N ASP A 55 2.07 -17.72 -11.14
CA ASP A 55 2.80 -18.38 -12.23
C ASP A 55 2.02 -18.37 -13.56
N GLY A 56 2.56 -17.65 -14.55
CA GLY A 56 1.93 -17.45 -15.86
C GLY A 56 0.59 -16.71 -15.80
N GLY A 57 0.29 -16.08 -14.65
CA GLY A 57 -0.92 -15.33 -14.40
C GLY A 57 -1.02 -14.07 -15.25
N VAL A 58 -2.23 -13.54 -15.29
CA VAL A 58 -2.57 -12.36 -16.07
C VAL A 58 -3.55 -11.54 -15.26
N ASP A 59 -3.18 -10.31 -14.92
CA ASP A 59 -4.13 -9.36 -14.34
C ASP A 59 -4.55 -8.38 -15.41
N SER A 60 -5.81 -7.94 -15.33
CA SER A 60 -6.35 -6.97 -16.28
C SER A 60 -6.93 -5.79 -15.54
N TYR A 61 -6.77 -4.60 -16.10
CA TYR A 61 -7.31 -3.37 -15.57
C TYR A 61 -7.91 -2.55 -16.69
N ARG A 62 -9.02 -1.88 -16.42
CA ARG A 62 -9.45 -0.76 -17.27
C ARG A 62 -8.65 0.45 -16.85
N TYR A 63 -7.98 1.06 -17.82
CA TYR A 63 -7.15 2.24 -17.64
C TYR A 63 -7.58 3.30 -18.63
N TRP A 64 -7.77 4.53 -18.15
CA TRP A 64 -8.09 5.68 -19.00
C TRP A 64 -7.07 6.79 -18.76
N PRO A 65 -6.14 7.06 -19.70
CA PRO A 65 -5.14 8.11 -19.51
C PRO A 65 -5.76 9.51 -19.54
N THR A 66 -5.19 10.44 -18.78
CA THR A 66 -5.56 11.87 -18.84
C THR A 66 -5.33 12.48 -20.23
N VAL A 67 -4.29 12.01 -20.93
CA VAL A 67 -3.95 12.43 -22.30
C VAL A 67 -3.88 11.20 -23.20
N GLU A 68 -4.74 11.16 -24.22
CA GLU A 68 -4.78 10.07 -25.20
C GLU A 68 -3.40 9.90 -25.87
N GLY A 69 -2.88 8.66 -25.86
CA GLY A 69 -1.57 8.32 -26.41
C GLY A 69 -0.37 8.70 -25.55
N SER A 70 -0.57 9.26 -24.36
CA SER A 70 0.49 9.59 -23.40
C SER A 70 0.17 9.00 -22.02
N PRO A 71 0.23 7.66 -21.87
CA PRO A 71 0.02 7.02 -20.59
C PRO A 71 1.07 7.49 -19.58
N SER A 72 0.60 7.98 -18.44
CA SER A 72 1.43 8.31 -17.27
C SER A 72 1.26 7.16 -16.29
N LEU A 73 2.08 6.12 -16.43
CA LEU A 73 2.06 4.93 -15.59
C LEU A 73 3.47 4.60 -15.11
N ASP A 74 3.65 4.63 -13.80
CA ASP A 74 4.81 4.12 -13.11
C ASP A 74 4.47 2.78 -12.44
N PHE A 75 5.48 1.93 -12.30
CA PHE A 75 5.32 0.58 -11.78
C PHE A 75 6.45 0.28 -10.80
N VAL A 76 6.09 -0.35 -9.70
CA VAL A 76 7.01 -1.01 -8.77
C VAL A 76 6.74 -2.50 -8.81
N ASN A 77 7.81 -3.29 -8.94
CA ASN A 77 7.74 -4.74 -8.91
C ASN A 77 8.46 -5.24 -7.66
N ASP A 78 7.68 -5.53 -6.62
CA ASP A 78 8.17 -6.08 -5.35
C ASP A 78 8.35 -7.60 -5.40
N GLY A 79 7.92 -8.23 -6.48
CA GLY A 79 8.06 -9.66 -6.73
C GLY A 79 9.39 -10.10 -7.31
N ASP A 80 9.51 -11.42 -7.51
CA ASP A 80 10.74 -12.06 -7.99
C ASP A 80 10.71 -12.41 -9.49
N VAL A 81 9.59 -12.15 -10.18
CA VAL A 81 9.45 -12.38 -11.63
C VAL A 81 9.33 -11.09 -12.41
N THR A 82 9.83 -11.11 -13.65
CA THR A 82 9.68 -9.98 -14.58
C THR A 82 8.22 -9.82 -14.95
N LEU A 83 7.71 -8.58 -14.91
CA LEU A 83 6.36 -8.24 -15.38
C LEU A 83 6.41 -7.65 -16.79
N LYS A 84 5.45 -8.04 -17.63
CA LYS A 84 5.19 -7.41 -18.92
C LYS A 84 3.85 -6.69 -18.87
N VAL A 85 3.90 -5.38 -19.08
CA VAL A 85 2.73 -4.50 -19.09
C VAL A 85 2.32 -4.22 -20.52
N TYR A 86 1.05 -4.44 -20.82
CA TYR A 86 0.43 -4.22 -22.12
C TYR A 86 -0.67 -3.17 -22.05
N LEU A 87 -0.64 -2.23 -22.99
CA LEU A 87 -1.70 -1.24 -23.22
C LEU A 87 -2.33 -1.52 -24.58
N ASP A 88 -3.65 -1.71 -24.61
CA ASP A 88 -4.41 -2.05 -25.82
C ASP A 88 -3.83 -3.21 -26.64
N GLY A 89 -3.22 -4.19 -25.95
CA GLY A 89 -2.60 -5.37 -26.53
C GLY A 89 -1.15 -5.18 -27.03
N GLU A 90 -0.61 -3.96 -27.00
CA GLU A 90 0.78 -3.66 -27.33
C GLU A 90 1.65 -3.62 -26.07
N LEU A 91 2.89 -4.15 -26.17
CA LEU A 91 3.83 -4.13 -25.04
C LEU A 91 4.21 -2.69 -24.74
N TYR A 92 3.83 -2.21 -23.56
CA TYR A 92 4.13 -0.87 -23.08
C TYR A 92 5.46 -0.82 -22.33
N LYS A 93 5.64 -1.69 -21.34
CA LYS A 93 6.83 -1.73 -20.49
C LYS A 93 7.15 -3.14 -20.02
N THR A 94 8.42 -3.40 -19.76
CA THR A 94 8.89 -4.57 -19.00
C THR A 94 9.46 -4.06 -17.68
N VAL A 95 9.02 -4.63 -16.55
CA VAL A 95 9.40 -4.21 -15.21
C VAL A 95 10.17 -5.36 -14.55
N GLN A 96 11.44 -5.13 -14.23
CA GLN A 96 12.30 -6.17 -13.64
C GLN A 96 11.97 -6.40 -12.15
N PRO A 97 12.29 -7.58 -11.59
CA PRO A 97 12.23 -7.79 -10.14
C PRO A 97 13.01 -6.71 -9.38
N GLY A 98 12.37 -6.09 -8.38
CA GLY A 98 12.95 -5.01 -7.58
C GLY A 98 13.04 -3.65 -8.29
N GLU A 99 12.52 -3.51 -9.51
CA GLU A 99 12.46 -2.21 -10.17
C GLU A 99 11.44 -1.30 -9.46
N GLY A 100 11.85 -0.07 -9.16
CA GLY A 100 11.00 0.94 -8.52
C GLY A 100 10.93 0.86 -7.00
N THR A 101 11.53 -0.15 -6.35
CA THR A 101 11.38 -0.35 -4.90
C THR A 101 12.17 0.65 -4.06
N GLY A 102 13.30 1.19 -4.53
CA GLY A 102 14.02 2.24 -3.80
C GLY A 102 14.43 1.89 -2.35
N ASP A 103 14.67 0.60 -2.06
CA ASP A 103 14.86 0.02 -0.72
C ASP A 103 13.59 -0.14 0.14
N GLU A 104 12.40 0.10 -0.43
CA GLU A 104 11.06 -0.02 0.16
C GLU A 104 10.29 -1.21 -0.43
N ARG A 105 10.98 -2.35 -0.63
CA ARG A 105 10.35 -3.58 -1.12
C ARG A 105 9.37 -4.09 -0.06
N ILE A 106 8.12 -4.31 -0.45
CA ILE A 106 7.12 -4.97 0.40
C ILE A 106 6.94 -6.40 -0.11
N ASP A 107 7.43 -7.37 0.66
CA ASP A 107 7.20 -8.78 0.39
C ASP A 107 6.02 -9.26 1.25
N PRO A 108 4.86 -9.58 0.65
CA PRO A 108 3.66 -9.88 1.42
C PRO A 108 3.68 -11.27 2.08
N ASP A 109 4.69 -12.10 1.78
CA ASP A 109 4.98 -13.37 2.46
C ASP A 109 6.07 -13.23 3.53
N ALA A 110 6.76 -12.09 3.60
CA ALA A 110 7.80 -11.89 4.58
C ALA A 110 7.20 -11.78 6.00
N PRO A 111 7.89 -12.33 7.02
CA PRO A 111 7.52 -12.03 8.39
C PRO A 111 7.71 -10.52 8.66
N PRO A 112 6.91 -9.91 9.55
CA PRO A 112 7.10 -8.52 9.93
C PRO A 112 8.53 -8.24 10.37
N GLU A 113 9.07 -7.09 9.99
CA GLU A 113 10.44 -6.70 10.37
C GLU A 113 10.56 -6.40 11.87
N GLY A 114 9.53 -5.77 12.44
CA GLY A 114 9.43 -5.44 13.86
C GLY A 114 8.73 -6.52 14.71
N GLU A 115 8.91 -6.43 16.02
CA GLU A 115 8.28 -7.34 16.99
C GLU A 115 6.75 -7.20 17.06
N HIS A 116 6.22 -6.01 16.80
CA HIS A 116 4.80 -5.68 16.84
C HIS A 116 4.27 -5.29 15.47
N LEU A 117 3.12 -5.85 15.09
CA LEU A 117 2.40 -5.50 13.87
C LEU A 117 1.33 -4.45 14.16
N ILE A 118 1.38 -3.33 13.47
CA ILE A 118 0.45 -2.22 13.57
C ILE A 118 -0.43 -2.17 12.34
N ARG A 119 -1.74 -2.07 12.54
CA ARG A 119 -2.71 -1.87 11.47
C ARG A 119 -3.57 -0.65 11.72
N VAL A 120 -3.69 0.21 10.73
CA VAL A 120 -4.57 1.38 10.72
C VAL A 120 -5.70 1.12 9.73
N GLU A 121 -6.94 1.28 10.17
CA GLU A 121 -8.13 1.06 9.36
C GLU A 121 -9.03 2.30 9.43
N ALA A 122 -9.31 2.93 8.29
CA ALA A 122 -10.35 3.94 8.19
C ALA A 122 -11.72 3.26 8.23
N VAL A 123 -12.56 3.68 9.18
CA VAL A 123 -13.92 3.13 9.34
C VAL A 123 -14.98 4.19 9.04
N GLY A 124 -15.89 3.82 8.15
CA GLY A 124 -16.88 4.75 7.60
C GLY A 124 -16.27 5.61 6.50
N GLY A 125 -17.09 6.53 5.96
CA GLY A 125 -16.66 7.39 4.86
C GLY A 125 -15.71 8.49 5.32
N GLY A 126 -14.69 8.79 4.51
CA GLY A 126 -13.77 9.90 4.72
C GLY A 126 -12.34 9.55 4.33
N GLN A 127 -11.43 10.46 4.65
CA GLN A 127 -9.99 10.26 4.52
C GLN A 127 -9.27 10.95 5.67
N SER A 128 -8.10 10.43 6.04
CA SER A 128 -7.29 10.91 7.15
C SER A 128 -5.80 10.71 6.93
N GLU A 129 -5.04 11.77 7.19
CA GLU A 129 -3.63 11.68 7.50
C GLU A 129 -3.49 11.30 8.99
N TYR A 130 -2.47 10.53 9.32
CA TYR A 130 -2.23 10.17 10.72
C TYR A 130 -0.75 10.08 11.03
N THR A 131 -0.45 10.11 12.33
CA THR A 131 0.90 9.93 12.86
C THR A 131 0.88 8.88 13.96
N LEU A 132 1.83 7.96 13.91
CA LEU A 132 2.07 6.91 14.89
C LEU A 132 3.40 7.15 15.60
N ALA A 133 3.43 6.90 16.91
CA ALA A 133 4.66 6.83 17.69
C ALA A 133 4.69 5.55 18.52
N ALA A 134 5.89 4.98 18.69
CA ALA A 134 6.10 3.75 19.45
C ALA A 134 7.34 3.83 20.34
N GLY A 135 7.33 3.01 21.39
CA GLY A 135 8.34 2.89 22.42
C GLY A 135 8.55 4.16 23.26
N ALA A 136 9.61 4.13 24.06
CA ALA A 136 9.93 5.20 25.00
C ALA A 136 10.19 6.51 24.24
N ALA A 137 9.48 7.58 24.64
CA ALA A 137 9.52 8.89 23.99
C ALA A 137 9.15 8.90 22.49
N GLY A 138 8.51 7.85 21.97
CA GLY A 138 8.09 7.78 20.58
C GLY A 138 9.24 7.59 19.58
N THR A 139 10.40 7.11 20.05
CA THR A 139 11.62 7.07 19.23
C THR A 139 11.78 5.80 18.39
N GLU A 140 10.87 4.82 18.53
CA GLU A 140 11.02 3.56 17.82
C GLU A 140 10.81 3.73 16.32
N ARG A 141 11.55 2.88 15.59
CA ARG A 141 11.48 2.83 14.14
C ARG A 141 10.25 2.04 13.72
N PHE A 142 9.64 2.50 12.64
CA PHE A 142 8.63 1.75 11.90
C PHE A 142 9.20 1.22 10.60
N TYR A 143 8.64 0.11 10.14
CA TYR A 143 8.94 -0.54 8.87
C TYR A 143 7.63 -0.68 8.09
N TYR A 144 7.70 -0.52 6.78
CA TYR A 144 6.52 -0.72 5.93
C TYR A 144 6.16 -2.19 5.88
N GLU A 145 4.88 -2.49 6.01
CA GLU A 145 4.34 -3.83 5.82
C GLU A 145 3.33 -3.82 4.68
N THR A 146 2.67 -4.96 4.44
CA THR A 146 1.60 -5.05 3.45
C THR A 146 0.61 -3.91 3.58
N LYS A 147 0.12 -3.40 2.46
CA LYS A 147 -0.91 -2.36 2.39
C LYS A 147 -0.47 -0.94 2.74
N ALA A 148 0.71 -0.74 3.33
CA ALA A 148 1.29 0.60 3.37
C ALA A 148 1.55 1.10 1.95
N ASN A 149 1.46 2.41 1.75
CA ASN A 149 1.75 3.07 0.49
C ASN A 149 3.07 3.84 0.58
N PRO A 150 4.24 3.18 0.69
CA PRO A 150 5.51 3.90 0.74
C PRO A 150 5.73 4.58 -0.61
N GLY A 151 6.27 5.80 -0.61
CA GLY A 151 6.37 6.52 -1.86
C GLY A 151 7.48 7.55 -2.01
N THR A 152 8.09 7.47 -3.20
CA THR A 152 8.55 8.63 -3.99
C THR A 152 7.55 9.06 -5.09
N THR A 153 6.46 8.31 -5.31
CA THR A 153 5.53 8.47 -6.46
C THR A 153 4.04 8.48 -6.12
N ALA A 154 3.64 8.20 -4.88
CA ALA A 154 2.24 8.33 -4.47
C ALA A 154 1.85 9.80 -4.29
N ASP A 155 0.59 10.15 -4.53
CA ASP A 155 0.09 11.50 -4.23
C ASP A 155 -0.02 11.72 -2.71
N ASN A 156 -0.33 10.66 -1.96
CA ASN A 156 -0.35 10.62 -0.49
C ASN A 156 0.51 9.45 0.03
N PRO A 157 1.85 9.59 0.04
CA PRO A 157 2.77 8.54 0.48
C PRO A 157 2.84 8.41 2.00
N ASP A 158 3.02 7.18 2.44
CA ASP A 158 3.43 6.84 3.80
C ASP A 158 4.93 7.07 3.98
N TYR A 159 5.30 7.48 5.19
CA TYR A 159 6.69 7.73 5.57
C TYR A 159 7.03 7.07 6.90
N THR A 160 8.06 6.22 6.88
CA THR A 160 8.72 5.75 8.09
C THR A 160 10.10 6.41 8.25
N GLY A 161 10.43 6.89 9.45
CA GLY A 161 11.83 7.13 9.84
C GLY A 161 12.46 8.52 9.62
N TYR A 162 11.75 9.58 9.20
CA TYR A 162 12.38 10.91 9.12
C TYR A 162 12.66 11.54 10.50
N VAL A 163 11.88 11.21 11.54
CA VAL A 163 12.01 11.81 12.89
C VAL A 163 11.57 10.88 14.04
N SER A 164 11.64 9.56 13.85
CA SER A 164 10.95 8.52 14.65
C SER A 164 9.41 8.59 14.56
N GLY A 165 8.75 7.43 14.55
CA GLY A 165 7.34 7.31 14.18
C GLY A 165 7.06 6.98 12.71
N ALA A 166 5.78 6.80 12.40
CA ALA A 166 5.25 6.63 11.05
C ALA A 166 4.21 7.71 10.76
N TYR A 167 4.20 8.20 9.53
CA TYR A 167 3.19 9.11 9.00
C TYR A 167 2.51 8.39 7.84
N GLY A 168 1.19 8.38 7.81
CA GLY A 168 0.47 7.68 6.76
C GLY A 168 -0.83 8.34 6.38
N PHE A 169 -1.47 7.80 5.35
CA PHE A 169 -2.73 8.27 4.83
C PHE A 169 -3.65 7.10 4.47
N VAL A 170 -4.86 7.13 5.03
CA VAL A 170 -5.94 6.23 4.64
C VAL A 170 -7.15 7.03 4.17
N GLY A 171 -7.79 6.56 3.12
CA GLY A 171 -9.05 7.04 2.57
C GLY A 171 -10.23 6.13 2.95
N ASP A 172 -11.29 6.12 2.16
CA ASP A 172 -12.56 5.47 2.54
C ASP A 172 -12.42 3.93 2.53
N GLY A 173 -12.45 3.32 3.71
CA GLY A 173 -12.19 1.90 3.90
C GLY A 173 -10.72 1.50 3.75
N GLY A 174 -9.83 2.49 3.69
CA GLY A 174 -8.38 2.35 3.61
C GLY A 174 -7.78 1.55 4.77
N ILE A 175 -6.72 0.81 4.46
CA ILE A 175 -5.96 0.06 5.46
C ILE A 175 -4.48 0.18 5.15
N ASP A 176 -3.71 0.59 6.13
CA ASP A 176 -2.25 0.55 6.11
C ASP A 176 -1.74 -0.39 7.20
N SER A 177 -0.55 -0.97 6.98
CA SER A 177 0.13 -1.75 8.02
C SER A 177 1.62 -1.42 8.11
N TYR A 178 2.14 -1.45 9.32
CA TYR A 178 3.55 -1.24 9.64
C TYR A 178 3.99 -2.23 10.71
N SER A 179 5.28 -2.39 10.91
CA SER A 179 5.81 -3.06 12.09
C SER A 179 6.81 -2.18 12.84
N THR A 180 7.00 -2.46 14.14
CA THR A 180 7.91 -1.73 15.01
C THR A 180 8.37 -2.62 16.17
N ASN A 181 9.48 -2.27 16.84
CA ASN A 181 10.01 -3.04 17.98
C ASN A 181 9.48 -2.57 19.34
N GLY A 182 8.71 -1.49 19.39
CA GLY A 182 8.13 -1.01 20.64
C GLY A 182 6.62 -0.94 20.60
N ASP A 183 6.01 -0.96 21.78
CA ASP A 183 4.56 -0.73 21.92
C ASP A 183 4.17 0.64 21.38
N LEU A 184 3.00 0.73 20.74
CA LEU A 184 2.40 2.01 20.36
C LEU A 184 2.22 2.89 21.61
N SER A 185 2.65 4.14 21.50
CA SER A 185 2.53 5.14 22.56
C SER A 185 1.63 6.30 22.17
N SER A 186 1.50 6.61 20.89
CA SER A 186 0.63 7.71 20.44
C SER A 186 0.10 7.49 19.03
N VAL A 187 -1.13 7.94 18.81
CA VAL A 187 -1.75 8.08 17.48
C VAL A 187 -2.46 9.42 17.38
N SER A 188 -2.24 10.13 16.28
CA SER A 188 -2.98 11.34 15.92
C SER A 188 -3.74 11.14 14.61
N ASN A 189 -5.00 11.55 14.55
CA ASN A 189 -5.85 11.50 13.35
C ASN A 189 -6.14 12.92 12.85
N ASP A 190 -5.51 13.34 11.77
CA ASP A 190 -5.79 14.60 11.10
C ASP A 190 -6.58 14.35 9.81
N GLY A 191 -7.89 14.38 9.94
CA GLY A 191 -8.75 14.08 8.81
C GLY A 191 -10.23 14.08 9.15
N SER A 192 -10.94 13.22 8.43
CA SER A 192 -12.40 13.15 8.44
C SER A 192 -12.93 11.73 8.64
N ALA A 193 -12.08 10.71 8.50
CA ALA A 193 -12.42 9.34 8.82
C ALA A 193 -12.16 9.07 10.31
N THR A 194 -13.01 8.26 10.94
CA THR A 194 -12.67 7.63 12.21
C THR A 194 -11.66 6.53 11.93
N LEU A 195 -10.61 6.42 12.75
CA LEU A 195 -9.58 5.39 12.59
C LEU A 195 -9.71 4.31 13.67
N LYS A 196 -9.54 3.05 13.29
CA LYS A 196 -9.27 1.96 14.23
C LYS A 196 -7.82 1.56 14.12
N ILE A 197 -7.16 1.53 15.27
CA ILE A 197 -5.75 1.19 15.40
C ILE A 197 -5.65 -0.15 16.11
N TYR A 198 -4.92 -1.07 15.52
CA TYR A 198 -4.65 -2.38 16.10
C TYR A 198 -3.16 -2.56 16.30
N GLN A 199 -2.78 -3.17 17.42
CA GLN A 199 -1.44 -3.70 17.67
C GLN A 199 -1.57 -5.20 17.88
N ASP A 200 -0.82 -5.99 17.13
CA ASP A 200 -0.82 -7.45 17.19
C ASP A 200 -2.22 -8.08 17.04
N GLY A 201 -3.06 -7.42 16.23
CA GLY A 201 -4.45 -7.83 15.96
C GLY A 201 -5.46 -7.45 17.05
N GLU A 202 -5.02 -6.91 18.18
CA GLU A 202 -5.90 -6.39 19.22
C GLU A 202 -6.21 -4.92 18.98
N LEU A 203 -7.47 -4.51 19.17
CA LEU A 203 -7.87 -3.11 19.02
C LEU A 203 -7.19 -2.29 20.13
N TRP A 204 -6.23 -1.46 19.73
CA TRP A 204 -5.49 -0.57 20.61
C TRP A 204 -6.30 0.69 20.91
N ALA A 205 -6.87 1.33 19.88
CA ALA A 205 -7.77 2.46 20.06
C ALA A 205 -8.71 2.68 18.86
N THR A 206 -9.76 3.45 19.09
CA THR A 206 -10.56 4.11 18.05
C THR A 206 -10.33 5.60 18.18
N VAL A 207 -9.91 6.26 17.11
CA VAL A 207 -9.45 7.66 17.09
C VAL A 207 -10.38 8.48 16.20
N GLU A 208 -11.12 9.40 16.78
CA GLU A 208 -12.04 10.27 16.03
C GLU A 208 -11.28 11.34 15.22
N PRO A 209 -11.92 11.95 14.20
CA PRO A 209 -11.36 13.07 13.47
C PRO A 209 -10.85 14.20 14.38
N GLY A 210 -9.58 14.58 14.24
CA GLY A 210 -8.93 15.63 15.04
C GLY A 210 -8.53 15.19 16.45
N GLU A 211 -8.64 13.91 16.78
CA GLU A 211 -8.23 13.37 18.07
C GLU A 211 -6.77 12.91 18.07
N THR A 212 -6.13 13.05 19.23
CA THR A 212 -4.85 12.43 19.56
C THR A 212 -5.03 11.57 20.80
N ILE A 213 -4.61 10.31 20.73
CA ILE A 213 -4.60 9.36 21.84
C ILE A 213 -3.15 9.07 22.22
N GLU A 214 -2.82 9.24 23.48
CA GLU A 214 -1.50 8.92 24.05
C GLU A 214 -1.66 7.89 25.18
N GLN A 215 -0.82 6.85 25.15
CA GLN A 215 -0.68 5.88 26.23
C GLN A 215 0.75 5.91 26.76
N SER A 216 0.88 5.84 28.09
CA SER A 216 2.19 5.82 28.74
C SER A 216 2.76 4.40 28.66
N ASN A 217 3.87 4.25 27.96
CA ASN A 217 4.66 3.03 27.95
C ASN A 217 5.75 3.22 29.01
N GLU A 218 5.48 2.79 30.26
CA GLU A 218 6.39 2.91 31.41
C GLU A 218 7.69 2.11 31.24
#